data_AF-A0A928ZAD0-F1
#
_entry.id   AF-A0A928ZAD0-F1
#
_cell.length_a   1.000
_cell.length_b   1.000
_cell.length_c   1.000
_cell.angle_alpha   90.00
_cell.angle_beta   90.00
_cell.angle_gamma   90.00
#
_symmetry.space_group_name_H-M   'P 1'
#
loop_
_entity.id
_entity.type
_entity.pdbx_description
1 polymer ?
#
loop_
_entity_poly.entity_id
_entity_poly.type
_entity_poly.pdbx_seq_one_letter_code
_entity_poly.pdbx_strand_id
1 'polypeptide(L)'
;LVIDDLDPVMRSMMKLAGGSGKYGHEISLEEFVKQSNRYQELDLDSLNQIYKLLLYNGAQGSILSHPFPVDRISYLQQWWQSAEYRQIRTGNYQREGDGGSVEVSAAQAEQAESLRRQIDQLQQEIDRAKQRKSSS
;
A
#
# COMPACT_ATOMS: atom_id res chain seq x y z
N LEU A 1 -11.43 5.63 14.55
CA LEU A 1 -12.02 4.41 13.95
C LEU A 1 -13.37 4.20 14.61
N VAL A 2 -14.47 4.14 13.85
CA VAL A 2 -15.84 4.10 14.40
C VAL A 2 -16.06 2.93 15.38
N ILE A 3 -15.29 1.85 15.21
CA ILE A 3 -15.47 0.59 15.92
C ILE A 3 -14.45 0.43 17.06
N ASP A 4 -13.39 1.25 17.12
CA ASP A 4 -12.27 1.16 18.08
C ASP A 4 -11.71 -0.27 18.28
N ASP A 5 -11.92 -1.12 17.28
CA ASP A 5 -11.51 -2.52 17.25
C ASP A 5 -11.02 -2.82 15.83
N LEU A 6 -9.83 -3.41 15.77
CA LEU A 6 -9.14 -3.71 14.54
C LEU A 6 -9.65 -5.01 13.90
N ASP A 7 -10.11 -5.97 14.72
CA ASP A 7 -10.49 -7.30 14.24
C ASP A 7 -11.67 -7.28 13.26
N PRO A 8 -12.79 -6.58 13.52
CA PRO A 8 -13.90 -6.47 12.58
C PRO A 8 -13.47 -5.82 11.26
N VAL A 9 -12.56 -4.86 11.30
CA VAL A 9 -12.05 -4.17 10.12
C VAL A 9 -11.19 -5.11 9.28
N MET A 10 -10.25 -5.82 9.89
CA MET A 10 -9.39 -6.79 9.21
C MET A 10 -10.20 -7.94 8.60
N ARG A 11 -11.22 -8.46 9.32
CA ARG A 11 -12.14 -9.47 8.79
C ARG A 11 -12.95 -8.96 7.60
N SER A 12 -13.32 -7.68 7.61
CA SER A 12 -14.02 -7.06 6.48
C SER A 12 -13.11 -6.95 5.25
N MET A 13 -11.85 -6.55 5.45
CA MET A 13 -10.84 -6.53 4.37
C MET A 13 -10.57 -7.93 3.81
N MET A 14 -10.47 -8.94 4.67
CA MET A 14 -10.33 -10.35 4.26
C MET A 14 -11.50 -10.81 3.39
N LYS A 15 -12.74 -10.48 3.77
CA LYS A 15 -13.93 -10.82 2.97
C LYS A 15 -13.95 -10.10 1.62
N LEU A 16 -13.51 -8.85 1.58
CA LEU A 16 -13.40 -8.07 0.33
C LEU A 16 -12.32 -8.64 -0.61
N ALA A 17 -11.24 -9.21 -0.07
CA ALA A 17 -10.21 -9.89 -0.85
C ALA A 17 -10.63 -11.29 -1.34
N GLY A 18 -11.29 -12.06 -0.48
CA GLY A 18 -11.62 -13.48 -0.72
C GLY A 18 -12.89 -13.73 -1.54
N GLY A 19 -13.72 -12.71 -1.77
CA GLY A 19 -14.77 -12.67 -2.80
C GLY A 19 -15.92 -13.70 -2.73
N SER A 20 -15.86 -14.74 -1.89
CA SER A 20 -16.84 -15.83 -1.90
C SER A 20 -17.15 -16.35 -0.51
N GLY A 21 -18.43 -16.24 -0.12
CA GLY A 21 -18.95 -16.85 1.11
C GLY A 21 -18.80 -18.37 1.15
N LYS A 22 -18.61 -19.03 -0.01
CA LYS A 22 -18.42 -20.48 -0.12
C LYS A 22 -17.17 -20.98 0.59
N TYR A 23 -16.08 -20.21 0.54
CA TYR A 23 -14.79 -20.53 1.17
C TYR A 23 -14.56 -19.75 2.46
N GLY A 24 -15.61 -19.11 2.99
CA GLY A 24 -15.54 -18.29 4.20
C GLY A 24 -15.09 -19.04 5.46
N HIS A 25 -15.21 -20.36 5.46
CA HIS A 25 -14.79 -21.25 6.55
C HIS A 25 -13.34 -21.74 6.42
N GLU A 26 -12.74 -21.59 5.24
CA GLU A 26 -11.35 -21.99 4.94
C GLU A 26 -10.37 -20.82 5.08
N ILE A 27 -10.88 -19.59 5.20
CA ILE A 27 -10.08 -18.38 5.35
C ILE A 27 -9.76 -18.10 6.83
N SER A 28 -8.47 -18.05 7.15
CA SER A 28 -7.95 -17.67 8.47
C SER A 28 -7.46 -16.23 8.46
N LEU A 29 -7.90 -15.46 9.45
CA LEU A 29 -7.44 -14.08 9.65
C LEU A 29 -5.94 -14.02 9.94
N GLU A 30 -5.43 -14.99 10.71
CA GLU A 30 -4.01 -15.06 11.07
C GLU A 30 -3.14 -15.27 9.82
N GLU A 31 -3.55 -16.17 8.92
CA GLU A 31 -2.84 -16.40 7.67
C GLU A 31 -2.95 -15.20 6.73
N PHE A 32 -4.08 -14.49 6.73
CA PHE A 32 -4.25 -13.27 5.96
C PHE A 32 -3.28 -12.16 6.41
N VAL A 33 -3.04 -12.04 7.72
CA VAL A 33 -2.02 -11.13 8.29
C VAL A 33 -0.60 -11.59 7.93
N LYS A 34 -0.30 -12.89 7.99
CA LYS A 34 1.01 -13.40 7.54
C LYS A 34 1.24 -13.12 6.04
N GLN A 35 0.20 -13.25 5.22
CA GLN A 35 0.24 -12.92 3.81
C GLN A 35 0.51 -11.43 3.58
N SER A 36 -0.11 -10.53 4.36
CA SER A 36 0.18 -9.09 4.24
C SER A 36 1.63 -8.77 4.57
N ASN A 37 2.18 -9.37 5.63
CA ASN A 37 3.58 -9.14 6.03
C ASN A 37 4.55 -9.66 4.97
N ARG A 38 4.33 -10.86 4.44
CA ARG A 38 5.12 -11.39 3.31
C ARG A 38 5.01 -10.51 2.08
N TYR A 39 3.81 -9.99 1.78
CA TYR A 39 3.62 -9.09 0.66
C TYR A 39 4.43 -7.81 0.82
N GLN A 40 4.55 -7.26 2.03
CA GLN A 40 5.42 -6.11 2.31
C GLN A 40 6.92 -6.47 2.24
N GLU A 41 7.33 -7.61 2.78
CA GLU A 41 8.73 -8.08 2.73
C GLU A 41 9.23 -8.32 1.31
N LEU A 42 8.33 -8.66 0.37
CA LEU A 42 8.67 -8.80 -1.05
C LEU A 42 9.18 -7.50 -1.68
N ASP A 43 8.96 -6.32 -1.08
CA ASP A 43 9.51 -5.04 -1.57
C ASP A 43 11.04 -4.94 -1.51
N LEU A 44 11.73 -5.93 -0.93
CA LEU A 44 13.19 -5.98 -0.92
C LEU A 44 13.79 -6.26 -2.31
N ASP A 45 13.02 -6.84 -3.22
CA ASP A 45 13.44 -7.12 -4.60
C ASP A 45 12.87 -6.09 -5.58
N SER A 46 13.72 -5.47 -6.39
CA SER A 46 13.34 -4.43 -7.36
C SER A 46 12.28 -4.90 -8.36
N LEU A 47 12.27 -6.20 -8.70
CA LEU A 47 11.27 -6.82 -9.58
C LEU A 47 9.87 -6.84 -8.95
N ASN A 48 9.77 -7.05 -7.64
CA ASN A 48 8.50 -7.04 -6.92
C ASN A 48 7.93 -5.62 -6.78
N GLN A 49 8.80 -4.62 -6.60
CA GLN A 49 8.38 -3.21 -6.59
C GLN A 49 7.74 -2.82 -7.93
N ILE A 50 8.31 -3.29 -9.05
CA ILE A 50 7.74 -3.09 -10.40
C ILE A 50 6.42 -3.83 -10.56
N TYR A 51 6.35 -5.07 -10.06
CA TYR A 51 5.10 -5.84 -10.09
C TYR A 51 3.99 -5.13 -9.32
N LYS A 52 4.27 -4.61 -8.12
CA LYS A 52 3.33 -3.80 -7.34
C LYS A 52 2.96 -2.51 -8.06
N LEU A 53 3.93 -1.82 -8.66
CA LEU A 53 3.68 -0.60 -9.45
C LEU A 53 2.73 -0.88 -10.62
N LEU A 54 2.92 -1.98 -11.35
CA LEU A 54 2.04 -2.39 -12.45
C LEU A 54 0.65 -2.80 -11.96
N LEU A 55 0.57 -3.43 -10.78
CA LEU A 55 -0.69 -3.79 -10.14
C LEU A 55 -1.45 -2.56 -9.63
N TYR A 56 -0.74 -1.55 -9.12
CA TYR A 56 -1.29 -0.31 -8.59
C TYR A 56 -1.67 0.72 -9.67
N ASN A 57 -0.88 0.83 -10.73
CA ASN A 57 -1.14 1.76 -11.84
C ASN A 57 -1.94 1.13 -12.98
N GLY A 58 -2.13 -0.20 -12.93
CA GLY A 58 -2.78 -1.00 -13.95
C GLY A 58 -1.95 -1.07 -15.24
N ALA A 59 -1.87 -2.25 -15.85
CA ALA A 59 -1.38 -2.40 -17.23
C ALA A 59 -2.22 -1.61 -18.27
N GLN A 60 -3.30 -0.95 -17.84
CA GLN A 60 -4.30 -0.27 -18.65
C GLN A 60 -4.72 1.11 -18.07
N GLY A 61 -3.86 1.77 -17.29
CA GLY A 61 -3.97 3.21 -17.00
C GLY A 61 -5.01 3.65 -15.95
N SER A 62 -5.67 2.72 -15.26
CA SER A 62 -6.46 3.05 -14.06
C SER A 62 -5.63 2.81 -12.81
N ILE A 63 -5.21 3.90 -12.18
CA ILE A 63 -4.56 3.86 -10.87
C ILE A 63 -5.63 3.42 -9.86
N LEU A 64 -5.39 2.32 -9.16
CA LEU A 64 -6.21 1.96 -8.01
C LEU A 64 -6.06 3.09 -6.97
N SER A 65 -7.14 3.80 -6.64
CA SER A 65 -7.11 4.86 -5.62
C SER A 65 -6.74 4.34 -4.23
N HIS A 66 -6.67 3.03 -4.07
CA HIS A 66 -6.64 2.32 -2.80
C HIS A 66 -5.77 1.07 -2.91
N PRO A 67 -4.91 0.81 -1.90
CA PRO A 67 -4.10 -0.40 -1.89
C PRO A 67 -4.97 -1.65 -1.83
N PHE A 68 -4.45 -2.77 -2.33
CA PHE A 68 -5.13 -4.06 -2.25
C PHE A 68 -5.49 -4.37 -0.79
N PRO A 69 -6.64 -5.00 -0.50
CA PRO A 69 -7.06 -5.23 0.88
C PRO A 69 -6.05 -6.02 1.72
N VAL A 70 -5.24 -6.87 1.08
CA VAL A 70 -4.12 -7.60 1.69
C VAL A 70 -3.06 -6.63 2.21
N ASP A 71 -2.59 -5.71 1.38
CA ASP A 71 -1.57 -4.72 1.76
C ASP A 71 -2.13 -3.66 2.73
N ARG A 72 -3.43 -3.37 2.64
CA ARG A 72 -4.08 -2.41 3.54
C ARG A 72 -4.05 -2.83 5.01
N ILE A 73 -4.05 -4.13 5.32
CA ILE A 73 -4.09 -4.59 6.71
C ILE A 73 -2.83 -4.24 7.48
N SER A 74 -1.65 -4.41 6.88
CA SER A 74 -0.39 -4.07 7.53
C SER A 74 -0.29 -2.58 7.83
N TYR A 75 -0.73 -1.71 6.91
CA TYR A 75 -0.83 -0.27 7.19
C TYR A 75 -1.80 0.06 8.33
N LEU A 76 -2.95 -0.60 8.38
CA LEU A 76 -3.92 -0.42 9.47
C LEU A 76 -3.35 -0.88 10.82
N GLN A 77 -2.61 -1.99 10.85
CA GLN A 77 -1.94 -2.48 12.04
C GLN A 77 -0.84 -1.52 12.52
N GLN A 78 0.00 -1.05 11.60
CA GLN A 78 1.04 -0.07 11.90
C GLN A 78 0.43 1.22 12.44
N TRP A 79 -0.63 1.73 11.81
CA TRP A 79 -1.35 2.90 12.30
C TRP A 79 -1.97 2.67 13.67
N TRP A 80 -2.63 1.52 13.89
CA TRP A 80 -3.23 1.18 15.18
C TRP A 80 -2.19 1.13 16.32
N GLN A 81 -0.97 0.68 16.01
CA GLN A 81 0.13 0.57 16.97
C GLN A 81 0.96 1.86 17.10
N SER A 82 0.70 2.87 16.27
CA SER A 82 1.51 4.08 16.19
C SER A 82 1.36 4.97 17.42
N ALA A 83 2.38 5.78 17.69
CA ALA A 83 2.34 6.74 18.79
C ALA A 83 1.38 7.90 18.47
N GLU A 84 1.31 8.27 17.19
CA GLU A 84 0.44 9.30 16.64
C GLU A 84 -1.02 8.95 16.87
N TYR A 85 -1.42 7.69 16.60
CA TYR A 85 -2.78 7.24 16.86
C TYR A 85 -3.11 7.28 18.35
N ARG A 86 -2.17 6.87 19.22
CA ARG A 86 -2.33 6.99 20.68
C ARG A 86 -2.48 8.45 21.12
N GLN A 87 -1.68 9.36 20.57
CA GLN A 87 -1.76 10.79 20.87
C GLN A 87 -3.14 11.36 20.51
N ILE A 88 -3.63 11.06 19.30
CA ILE A 88 -4.98 11.43 18.86
C ILE A 88 -6.03 10.88 19.82
N ARG A 89 -5.93 9.60 20.21
CA ARG A 89 -6.85 8.96 21.17
C ARG A 89 -6.85 9.64 22.54
N THR A 90 -5.70 10.13 23.00
CA THR A 90 -5.58 10.87 24.27
C THR A 90 -6.01 12.33 24.17
N GLY A 91 -6.48 12.79 23.01
CA GLY A 91 -6.87 14.18 22.77
C GLY A 91 -5.70 15.13 22.48
N ASN A 92 -4.50 14.59 22.29
CA ASN A 92 -3.32 15.33 21.89
C ASN A 92 -3.22 15.38 20.36
N TYR A 93 -4.07 16.19 19.73
CA TYR A 93 -4.08 16.43 18.30
C TYR A 93 -4.14 17.93 18.02
N GLN A 94 -3.56 18.37 16.90
CA GLN A 94 -3.60 19.76 16.51
C GLN A 94 -5.04 20.22 16.26
N ARG A 95 -5.40 21.37 16.81
CA ARG A 95 -6.71 22.01 16.60
C ARG A 95 -6.55 23.20 15.67
N GLU A 96 -7.61 23.50 14.92
CA GLU A 96 -7.64 24.70 14.07
C GLU A 96 -7.38 25.95 14.94
N GLY A 97 -6.23 26.60 14.69
CA GLY A 97 -5.76 27.75 15.46
C GLY A 97 -4.32 27.62 16.01
N ASP A 98 -3.78 26.41 16.15
CA ASP A 98 -2.44 26.18 16.74
C ASP A 98 -1.25 26.33 15.77
N GLY A 99 -1.52 26.59 14.48
CA GLY A 99 -0.52 27.10 13.53
C GLY A 99 0.46 26.08 12.93
N GLY A 100 0.84 26.38 11.69
CA GLY A 100 1.92 25.72 10.93
C GLY A 100 1.40 24.97 9.71
N SER A 101 1.70 25.47 8.51
CA SER A 101 1.59 24.70 7.27
C SER A 101 2.21 23.31 7.46
N VAL A 102 1.51 22.27 7.01
CA VAL A 102 2.06 20.91 6.97
C VAL A 102 3.31 20.95 6.10
N GLU A 103 4.49 21.01 6.73
CA GLU A 103 5.75 20.85 6.01
C GLU A 103 5.84 19.38 5.59
N VAL A 104 5.64 19.15 4.29
CA VAL A 104 5.97 17.88 3.68
C VAL A 104 7.46 17.66 3.94
N SER A 105 7.80 16.65 4.74
CA SER A 105 9.20 16.40 5.08
C SER A 105 10.00 16.18 3.79
N ALA A 106 11.19 16.79 3.70
CA ALA A 106 12.07 16.66 2.54
C ALA A 106 12.33 15.19 2.16
N ALA A 107 12.36 14.28 3.14
CA ALA A 107 12.54 12.85 2.95
C ALA A 107 11.44 12.20 2.07
N GLN A 108 10.18 12.63 2.22
CA GLN A 108 9.07 12.10 1.40
C GLN A 108 9.13 12.61 -0.04
N ALA A 109 9.58 13.86 -0.24
CA ALA A 109 9.78 14.44 -1.57
C ALA A 109 10.93 13.75 -2.32
N GLU A 110 12.05 13.47 -1.64
CA GLU A 110 13.18 12.74 -2.21
C GLU A 110 12.81 11.31 -2.61
N GLN A 111 12.04 10.61 -1.77
CA GLN A 111 11.53 9.27 -2.08
C GLN A 111 10.63 9.29 -3.33
N ALA A 112 9.70 10.25 -3.41
CA ALA A 112 8.83 10.40 -4.58
C ALA A 112 9.62 10.71 -5.87
N GLU A 113 10.69 11.51 -5.77
CA GLU A 113 11.55 11.80 -6.91
C GLU A 113 12.38 10.59 -7.34
N SER A 114 12.89 9.80 -6.38
CA SER A 114 13.63 8.57 -6.67
C SER A 114 12.78 7.54 -7.41
N LEU A 115 11.52 7.36 -7.00
CA LEU A 115 10.54 6.51 -7.66
C LEU A 115 10.25 6.98 -9.09
N ARG A 116 10.07 8.28 -9.33
CA ARG A 116 9.87 8.84 -10.68
C ARG A 116 11.03 8.48 -11.61
N ARG A 117 12.27 8.63 -11.15
CA ARG A 117 13.46 8.29 -11.95
C ARG A 117 13.54 6.80 -12.30
N GLN A 118 13.17 5.92 -11.36
CA GLN A 118 13.13 4.48 -11.62
C GLN A 118 12.06 4.11 -12.66
N ILE A 119 10.88 4.74 -12.59
CA ILE A 119 9.80 4.55 -13.57
C ILE A 119 10.26 4.96 -14.97
N ASP A 120 10.93 6.11 -15.10
CA ASP A 120 11.41 6.60 -16.38
C ASP A 120 12.48 5.68 -16.98
N GLN A 121 13.41 5.17 -16.17
CA GLN A 121 14.40 4.19 -16.63
C GLN A 121 13.75 2.91 -17.16
N LEU A 122 12.76 2.38 -16.45
CA LEU A 122 12.06 1.17 -16.86
C LEU A 122 11.29 1.35 -18.17
N GLN A 123 10.64 2.51 -18.34
CA GLN A 123 9.94 2.82 -19.57
C GLN A 123 10.89 2.79 -20.77
N GLN A 124 12.11 3.33 -20.61
CA GLN A 124 13.15 3.29 -21.65
C GLN A 124 13.63 1.86 -21.96
N GLU A 125 13.76 0.99 -20.96
CA GLU A 125 14.12 -0.40 -21.18
C GLU A 125 13.04 -1.18 -21.95
N ILE A 126 11.77 -0.96 -21.60
CA ILE A 126 10.62 -1.55 -22.30
C ILE A 126 10.59 -1.10 -23.76
N ASP A 127 10.81 0.19 -24.03
CA ASP A 127 10.81 0.72 -25.40
C ASP A 127 11.97 0.17 -26.23
N ARG A 128 13.16 0.02 -25.63
CA ARG A 128 14.30 -0.64 -26.28
C ARG A 128 14.01 -2.12 -26.59
N ALA A 129 13.37 -2.83 -25.68
CA ALA A 129 13.00 -4.24 -25.88
C ALA A 129 11.95 -4.40 -26.99
N LYS A 130 10.97 -3.49 -27.08
CA LYS A 130 9.99 -3.44 -28.17
C LYS A 130 10.64 -3.18 -29.52
N GLN A 131 11.57 -2.22 -29.60
CA GLN A 131 12.30 -1.91 -30.84
C GLN A 131 13.12 -3.10 -31.34
N ARG A 132 13.82 -3.82 -30.44
CA ARG A 132 14.56 -5.05 -30.79
C ARG A 132 13.65 -6.15 -31.35
N LYS A 133 12.42 -6.26 -30.85
CA LYS A 133 11.45 -7.28 -31.26
C LYS A 133 10.73 -6.93 -32.58
N SER A 134 10.67 -5.66 -32.97
CA SER A 134 10.11 -5.25 -34.26
C SER A 134 11.13 -5.26 -35.41
N SER A 135 12.43 -5.36 -35.11
CA SER A 135 13.52 -5.46 -36.08
C SER A 135 13.95 -6.90 -36.40
N SER A 136 13.27 -7.91 -35.82
CA SER A 136 13.42 -9.34 -36.11
C SER A 136 12.14 -9.89 -36.71
#